data_AF-W7T524-F1
#
_entry.id   AF-W7T524-F1
#
_cell.length_a   1.000
_cell.length_b   1.000
_cell.length_c   1.000
_cell.angle_alpha   90.00
_cell.angle_beta   90.00
_cell.angle_gamma   90.00
#
_symmetry.space_group_name_H-M   'P 1'
#
loop_
_entity.id
_entity.type
_entity.pdbx_description
1 polymer ?
#
loop_
_entity_poly.entity_id
_entity_poly.type
_entity_poly.pdbx_seq_one_letter_code
_entity_poly.pdbx_strand_id
1 'polypeptide(L)'
;MRRSLARSCPSPPSQHQLDRGSRRPSIMRTARSCLTLAMSLVSLVLTTTPAMAFFNAGVCRQFGTLQPFRPPQPTLSVSARRAAVVMMSDLDRAAKLRQEAEKLEQELKAVQASRPKPVVTEEKPAGPTPRYLSFEQLKAEVEQAMASSAVVDTALKQLKESGALTKFESGSAKGFRRYSAEQFEQATGFPPQDVESGGTQDDLKWALGAVMAASSLAVVGGGFLGGFAGTLLVYLFLLIPITFIGIGSVAPGVISVFVVLVSNLLDGKAAERKTTHQAARFLTGYLLGLPIESVKTDAEGGTTFIKYYDTMDGNFKDLGAQAAAGPGPEPRKKFGQEDILGHAVLAIAGSVAERMEYGKVIDRQADFLYLVALMDLVRPSLRAGQKNDLVLYSALTAHKLLTANKGKLERLAEKMAAKASLAEIVAVMES
;
A
#
# COMPACT_ATOMS: atom_id res chain seq x y z
N MET A 1 65.61 -45.87 -15.00
CA MET A 1 66.39 -44.68 -15.42
C MET A 1 65.52 -43.42 -15.30
N ARG A 2 66.01 -42.41 -14.56
CA ARG A 2 65.66 -40.96 -14.54
C ARG A 2 64.24 -40.54 -14.06
N ARG A 3 64.16 -40.00 -12.82
CA ARG A 3 64.04 -38.57 -12.40
C ARG A 3 62.56 -38.12 -12.33
N SER A 4 61.95 -38.01 -11.15
CA SER A 4 62.03 -36.92 -10.16
C SER A 4 61.68 -35.55 -10.75
N LEU A 5 60.54 -34.97 -10.32
CA LEU A 5 60.50 -33.69 -9.60
C LEU A 5 59.07 -33.37 -9.12
N ALA A 6 58.95 -33.28 -7.80
CA ALA A 6 57.82 -32.70 -7.09
C ALA A 6 57.73 -31.18 -7.33
N ARG A 7 56.53 -30.61 -7.30
CA ARG A 7 56.34 -29.18 -7.04
C ARG A 7 55.25 -28.98 -5.98
N SER A 8 55.70 -28.27 -4.95
CA SER A 8 55.09 -27.86 -3.71
C SER A 8 54.12 -26.68 -3.88
N CYS A 9 53.10 -26.66 -3.02
CA CYS A 9 52.21 -25.53 -2.76
C CYS A 9 52.98 -24.28 -2.27
N PRO A 10 52.49 -23.07 -2.56
CA PRO A 10 52.81 -21.88 -1.78
C PRO A 10 51.73 -21.53 -0.75
N SER A 11 52.21 -21.18 0.44
CA SER A 11 51.54 -20.63 1.62
C SER A 11 50.96 -19.22 1.42
N PRO A 12 50.01 -18.77 2.26
CA PRO A 12 49.37 -17.46 2.13
C PRO A 12 50.26 -16.33 2.69
N PRO A 13 50.15 -15.10 2.15
CA PRO A 13 50.84 -13.96 2.73
C PRO A 13 50.10 -13.36 3.94
N SER A 14 50.93 -12.94 4.89
CA SER A 14 50.66 -12.38 6.20
C SER A 14 50.03 -10.98 6.20
N GLN A 15 49.23 -10.74 7.23
CA GLN A 15 48.79 -9.42 7.69
C GLN A 15 49.98 -8.56 8.14
N HIS A 16 50.10 -7.33 7.62
CA HIS A 16 50.41 -6.14 8.43
C HIS A 16 50.21 -4.84 7.62
N GLN A 17 49.54 -3.89 8.29
CA GLN A 17 49.60 -2.43 8.12
C GLN A 17 49.28 -1.80 6.76
N LEU A 18 48.10 -1.17 6.68
CA LEU A 18 47.98 0.20 6.17
C LEU A 18 46.86 0.91 6.94
N ASP A 19 47.27 1.59 8.00
CA ASP A 19 46.55 2.66 8.65
C ASP A 19 46.57 3.89 7.72
N ARG A 20 45.40 4.30 7.22
CA ARG A 20 45.18 5.65 6.69
C ARG A 20 43.78 6.11 7.08
N GLY A 21 43.75 6.91 8.14
CA GLY A 21 42.59 7.69 8.54
C GLY A 21 42.07 8.56 7.40
N SER A 22 40.77 8.41 7.09
CA SER A 22 40.00 9.44 6.41
C SER A 22 39.07 10.10 7.43
N ARG A 23 39.47 11.29 7.90
CA ARG A 23 38.57 12.22 8.58
C ARG A 23 37.53 12.66 7.55
N ARG A 24 36.31 12.13 7.63
CA ARG A 24 35.16 12.75 6.94
C ARG A 24 34.69 13.98 7.73
N PRO A 25 34.41 15.11 7.07
CA PRO A 25 34.12 16.37 7.73
C PRO A 25 32.72 16.40 8.36
N SER A 26 32.64 17.23 9.39
CA SER A 26 31.59 17.54 10.36
C SER A 26 30.27 18.12 9.82
N ILE A 27 29.81 17.72 8.63
CA ILE A 27 28.60 18.30 8.00
C ILE A 27 27.30 17.85 8.71
N MET A 28 27.29 16.66 9.33
CA MET A 28 26.09 16.17 10.04
C MET A 28 25.82 16.84 11.38
N ARG A 29 26.83 17.44 12.04
CA ARG A 29 26.63 18.12 13.34
C ARG A 29 26.06 19.52 13.17
N THR A 30 26.41 20.23 12.12
CA THR A 30 25.84 21.55 11.78
C THR A 30 24.40 21.44 11.28
N ALA A 31 24.07 20.41 10.48
CA ALA A 31 22.69 20.17 10.05
C ALA A 31 21.74 19.84 11.22
N ARG A 32 22.18 19.00 12.17
CA ARG A 32 21.41 18.73 13.39
C ARG A 32 21.20 19.98 14.25
N SER A 33 22.23 20.84 14.35
CA SER A 33 22.17 22.07 15.17
C SER A 33 21.22 23.12 14.60
N CYS A 34 21.21 23.33 13.27
CA CYS A 34 20.25 24.22 12.61
C CYS A 34 18.80 23.68 12.69
N LEU A 35 18.62 22.36 12.64
CA LEU A 35 17.30 21.73 12.74
C LEU A 35 16.72 21.84 14.15
N THR A 36 17.54 21.70 15.20
CA THR A 36 17.09 21.94 16.60
C THR A 36 16.69 23.39 16.85
N LEU A 37 17.36 24.36 16.23
CA LEU A 37 17.02 25.79 16.35
C LEU A 37 15.69 26.12 15.66
N ALA A 38 15.44 25.55 14.47
CA ALA A 38 14.17 25.68 13.78
C ALA A 38 13.01 25.02 14.56
N MET A 39 13.27 23.88 15.21
CA MET A 39 12.27 23.17 16.03
C MET A 39 11.92 23.91 17.32
N SER A 40 12.88 24.56 17.98
CA SER A 40 12.59 25.39 19.17
C SER A 40 11.69 26.59 18.85
N LEU A 41 11.81 27.16 17.64
CA LEU A 41 10.94 28.26 17.19
C LEU A 41 9.52 27.79 16.87
N VAL A 42 9.35 26.60 16.29
CA VAL A 42 8.03 26.03 15.97
C VAL A 42 7.27 25.60 17.23
N SER A 43 7.95 25.00 18.22
CA SER A 43 7.32 24.64 19.51
C SER A 43 6.93 25.87 20.35
N LEU A 44 7.65 26.99 20.23
CA LEU A 44 7.29 28.23 20.90
C LEU A 44 6.02 28.87 20.32
N VAL A 45 5.78 28.69 19.02
CA VAL A 45 4.60 29.22 18.32
C VAL A 45 3.34 28.39 18.59
N LEU A 46 3.46 27.07 18.69
CA LEU A 46 2.32 26.17 18.91
C LEU A 46 1.78 26.18 20.35
N THR A 47 2.55 26.68 21.33
CA THR A 47 2.14 26.71 22.74
C THR A 47 1.50 28.02 23.16
N THR A 48 1.48 29.04 22.31
CA THR A 48 0.96 30.37 22.64
C THR A 48 0.01 30.90 21.56
N THR A 49 -1.25 30.44 21.52
CA THR A 49 -2.41 31.29 21.12
C THR A 49 -3.75 30.55 21.21
N PRO A 50 -4.72 31.05 21.99
CA PRO A 50 -6.14 30.74 21.84
C PRO A 50 -6.81 31.85 21.01
N ALA A 51 -6.85 31.72 19.68
CA ALA A 51 -7.49 32.72 18.82
C ALA A 51 -8.15 32.10 17.58
N MET A 52 -9.16 31.25 17.80
CA MET A 52 -10.02 30.67 16.76
C MET A 52 -11.48 31.01 17.05
N ALA A 53 -11.87 32.29 16.95
CA ALA A 53 -13.27 32.69 17.13
C ALA A 53 -13.79 33.81 16.21
N PHE A 54 -12.97 34.46 15.37
CA PHE A 54 -13.40 35.72 14.72
C PHE A 54 -13.54 35.73 13.19
N PHE A 55 -13.34 34.61 12.48
CA PHE A 55 -13.27 34.67 11.01
C PHE A 55 -14.56 34.40 10.23
N ASN A 56 -15.73 34.28 10.88
CA ASN A 56 -16.95 33.78 10.20
C ASN A 56 -18.04 34.83 9.88
N ALA A 57 -17.75 36.14 9.81
CA ALA A 57 -18.80 37.16 9.62
C ALA A 57 -18.56 38.24 8.55
N GLY A 58 -17.53 38.12 7.71
CA GLY A 58 -17.08 39.24 6.86
C GLY A 58 -17.48 39.23 5.38
N VAL A 59 -17.95 38.12 4.81
CA VAL A 59 -18.04 37.98 3.33
C VAL A 59 -19.49 37.74 2.88
N CYS A 60 -20.36 38.73 3.09
CA CYS A 60 -21.70 38.79 2.50
C CYS A 60 -22.17 40.25 2.43
N ARG A 61 -21.59 41.06 1.54
CA ARG A 61 -22.21 42.31 1.02
C ARG A 61 -21.33 42.96 -0.04
N GLN A 62 -21.51 42.55 -1.29
CA GLN A 62 -21.37 43.39 -2.48
C GLN A 62 -21.49 42.49 -3.71
N PHE A 63 -22.62 42.56 -4.42
CA PHE A 63 -22.66 42.69 -5.88
C PHE A 63 -24.10 43.02 -6.30
N GLY A 64 -24.22 44.14 -7.01
CA GLY A 64 -25.48 44.72 -7.45
C GLY A 64 -26.07 44.04 -8.69
N THR A 65 -27.35 44.32 -8.84
CA THR A 65 -28.31 44.00 -9.92
C THR A 65 -27.77 44.13 -11.36
N LEU A 66 -27.88 43.04 -12.13
CA LEU A 66 -27.85 43.05 -13.60
C LEU A 66 -29.19 42.50 -14.14
N GLN A 67 -29.70 43.16 -15.18
CA GLN A 67 -31.00 42.91 -15.83
C GLN A 67 -31.09 41.54 -16.54
N PRO A 68 -32.31 40.99 -16.75
CA PRO A 68 -32.47 39.71 -17.42
C PRO A 68 -32.37 39.84 -18.95
N PHE A 69 -31.45 39.09 -19.54
CA PHE A 69 -31.31 38.90 -20.99
C PHE A 69 -32.35 37.86 -21.46
N ARG A 70 -33.18 38.21 -22.46
CA ARG A 70 -34.14 37.31 -23.10
C ARG A 70 -33.44 36.53 -24.23
N PRO A 71 -33.41 35.19 -24.23
CA PRO A 71 -32.88 34.44 -25.35
C PRO A 71 -33.86 34.42 -26.54
N PRO A 72 -33.38 34.45 -27.80
CA PRO A 72 -34.22 34.22 -28.97
C PRO A 72 -34.61 32.73 -29.07
N GLN A 73 -35.81 32.46 -29.58
CA GLN A 73 -36.32 31.09 -29.75
C GLN A 73 -35.55 30.32 -30.84
N PRO A 74 -35.31 29.01 -30.66
CA PRO A 74 -34.61 28.20 -31.65
C PRO A 74 -35.57 27.74 -32.75
N THR A 75 -35.33 28.19 -33.99
CA THR A 75 -35.84 27.52 -35.18
C THR A 75 -34.96 26.29 -35.44
N LEU A 76 -35.50 25.10 -35.18
CA LEU A 76 -34.82 23.83 -35.44
C LEU A 76 -34.56 23.66 -36.93
N SER A 77 -33.29 23.63 -37.31
CA SER A 77 -32.84 23.37 -38.67
C SER A 77 -33.14 21.92 -39.08
N VAL A 78 -33.27 21.69 -40.38
CA VAL A 78 -33.58 20.38 -41.00
C VAL A 78 -32.56 19.29 -40.62
N SER A 79 -31.33 19.67 -40.21
CA SER A 79 -30.31 18.74 -39.72
C SER A 79 -30.64 18.16 -38.33
N ALA A 80 -31.27 18.93 -37.44
CA ALA A 80 -31.67 18.46 -36.11
C ALA A 80 -32.81 17.42 -36.18
N ARG A 81 -33.71 17.53 -37.17
CA ARG A 81 -34.76 16.53 -37.40
C ARG A 81 -34.21 15.20 -37.92
N ARG A 82 -33.16 15.21 -38.75
CA ARG A 82 -32.48 13.98 -39.18
C ARG A 82 -31.73 13.29 -38.05
N ALA A 83 -31.08 14.04 -37.16
CA ALA A 83 -30.40 13.47 -35.99
C ALA A 83 -31.38 12.81 -35.00
N ALA A 84 -32.56 13.41 -34.80
CA ALA A 84 -33.61 12.84 -33.95
C ALA A 84 -34.18 11.52 -34.51
N VAL A 85 -34.33 11.40 -35.84
CA VAL A 85 -34.82 10.15 -36.48
C VAL A 85 -33.81 9.02 -36.36
N VAL A 86 -32.50 9.31 -36.46
CA VAL A 86 -31.44 8.30 -36.26
C VAL A 86 -31.40 7.83 -34.81
N MET A 87 -31.51 8.75 -33.83
CA MET A 87 -31.55 8.41 -32.40
C MET A 87 -32.76 7.54 -32.02
N MET A 88 -33.93 7.76 -32.63
CA MET A 88 -35.10 6.90 -32.40
C MET A 88 -34.89 5.48 -32.92
N SER A 89 -34.23 5.32 -34.07
CA SER A 89 -33.92 3.99 -34.62
C SER A 89 -32.88 3.21 -33.80
N ASP A 90 -31.96 3.90 -33.12
CA ASP A 90 -30.97 3.29 -32.24
C ASP A 90 -31.57 2.90 -30.87
N LEU A 91 -32.54 3.68 -30.37
CA LEU A 91 -33.31 3.32 -29.16
C LEU A 91 -34.16 2.06 -29.38
N ASP A 92 -34.79 1.91 -30.54
CA ASP A 92 -35.57 0.72 -30.89
C ASP A 92 -34.67 -0.53 -31.03
N ARG A 93 -33.46 -0.37 -31.58
CA ARG A 93 -32.46 -1.44 -31.62
C ARG A 93 -31.98 -1.84 -30.22
N ALA A 94 -31.74 -0.86 -29.35
CA ALA A 94 -31.34 -1.11 -27.96
C ALA A 94 -32.44 -1.83 -27.16
N ALA A 95 -33.72 -1.52 -27.42
CA ALA A 95 -34.85 -2.20 -26.79
C ALA A 95 -34.96 -3.67 -27.25
N LYS A 96 -34.77 -3.95 -28.54
CA LYS A 96 -34.77 -5.34 -29.07
C LYS A 96 -33.64 -6.19 -28.49
N LEU A 97 -32.43 -5.63 -28.37
CA LEU A 97 -31.29 -6.35 -27.78
C LEU A 97 -31.50 -6.69 -26.30
N ARG A 98 -32.24 -5.87 -25.54
CA ARG A 98 -32.60 -6.19 -24.15
C ARG A 98 -33.60 -7.34 -24.08
N GLN A 99 -34.59 -7.37 -24.95
CA GLN A 99 -35.55 -8.47 -25.02
C GLN A 99 -34.89 -9.80 -25.43
N GLU A 100 -33.92 -9.76 -26.34
CA GLU A 100 -33.13 -10.93 -26.72
C GLU A 100 -32.23 -11.42 -25.57
N ALA A 101 -31.61 -10.51 -24.82
CA ALA A 101 -30.81 -10.86 -23.65
C ALA A 101 -31.66 -11.51 -22.53
N GLU A 102 -32.87 -10.99 -22.28
CA GLU A 102 -33.80 -11.57 -21.30
C GLU A 102 -34.27 -12.98 -21.71
N LYS A 103 -34.53 -13.20 -23.01
CA LYS A 103 -34.84 -14.54 -23.53
C LYS A 103 -33.69 -15.51 -23.35
N LEU A 104 -32.46 -15.11 -23.66
CA LEU A 104 -31.27 -15.95 -23.46
C LEU A 104 -31.04 -16.28 -21.98
N GLU A 105 -31.32 -15.33 -21.07
CA GLU A 105 -31.22 -15.58 -19.63
C GLU A 105 -32.29 -16.58 -19.16
N GLN A 106 -33.51 -16.52 -19.70
CA GLN A 106 -34.57 -17.49 -19.42
C GLN A 106 -34.23 -18.88 -19.98
N GLU A 107 -33.68 -18.95 -21.20
CA GLU A 107 -33.21 -20.20 -21.80
C GLU A 107 -32.05 -20.82 -21.00
N LEU A 108 -31.10 -20.01 -20.53
CA LEU A 108 -30.00 -20.47 -19.65
C LEU A 108 -30.53 -21.01 -18.32
N LYS A 109 -31.52 -20.35 -17.71
CA LYS A 109 -32.17 -20.84 -16.48
C LYS A 109 -32.92 -22.15 -16.73
N ALA A 110 -33.61 -22.28 -17.86
CA ALA A 110 -34.29 -23.52 -18.24
C ALA A 110 -33.31 -24.68 -18.49
N VAL A 111 -32.17 -24.42 -19.13
CA VAL A 111 -31.10 -25.40 -19.37
C VAL A 111 -30.38 -25.78 -18.06
N GLN A 112 -30.20 -24.85 -17.12
CA GLN A 112 -29.66 -25.16 -15.81
C GLN A 112 -30.64 -25.96 -14.95
N ALA A 113 -31.95 -25.72 -15.07
CA ALA A 113 -32.98 -26.48 -14.37
C ALA A 113 -33.16 -27.91 -14.91
N SER A 114 -32.84 -28.16 -16.18
CA SER A 114 -32.93 -29.48 -16.82
C SER A 114 -31.64 -30.30 -16.75
N ARG A 115 -30.52 -29.74 -16.28
CA ARG A 115 -29.31 -30.52 -16.03
C ARG A 115 -29.56 -31.50 -14.88
N PRO A 116 -29.48 -32.83 -15.10
CA PRO A 116 -29.51 -33.78 -14.00
C PRO A 116 -28.34 -33.46 -13.08
N LYS A 117 -28.62 -33.28 -11.79
CA LYS A 117 -27.58 -33.10 -10.76
C LYS A 117 -26.61 -34.27 -10.89
N PRO A 118 -25.31 -34.03 -11.19
CA PRO A 118 -24.33 -35.08 -11.01
C PRO A 118 -24.30 -35.39 -9.50
N VAL A 119 -24.84 -36.55 -9.13
CA VAL A 119 -24.59 -37.16 -7.83
C VAL A 119 -23.14 -37.65 -7.89
N VAL A 120 -22.21 -36.72 -7.77
CA VAL A 120 -20.85 -37.03 -7.35
C VAL A 120 -20.91 -36.94 -5.84
N THR A 121 -21.01 -38.11 -5.21
CA THR A 121 -20.59 -38.28 -3.83
C THR A 121 -19.09 -38.05 -3.82
N GLU A 122 -18.68 -36.78 -3.79
CA GLU A 122 -17.31 -36.40 -3.47
C GLU A 122 -17.13 -36.75 -2.00
N GLU A 123 -16.56 -37.93 -1.78
CA GLU A 123 -16.04 -38.34 -0.49
C GLU A 123 -14.93 -37.34 -0.14
N LYS A 124 -15.31 -36.30 0.62
CA LYS A 124 -14.39 -35.29 1.16
C LYS A 124 -13.31 -36.07 1.93
N PRO A 125 -12.04 -36.10 1.46
CA PRO A 125 -11.00 -36.80 2.18
C PRO A 125 -10.97 -36.24 3.61
N ALA A 126 -10.95 -37.14 4.59
CA ALA A 126 -10.82 -36.77 5.99
C ALA A 126 -9.62 -35.81 6.11
N GLY A 127 -9.90 -34.55 6.44
CA GLY A 127 -8.85 -33.54 6.58
C GLY A 127 -7.82 -34.01 7.62
N PRO A 128 -6.55 -33.61 7.49
CA PRO A 128 -5.52 -33.99 8.44
C PRO A 128 -5.99 -33.66 9.86
N THR A 129 -5.88 -34.63 10.77
CA THR A 129 -6.29 -34.44 12.17
C THR A 129 -5.37 -33.38 12.78
N PRO A 130 -5.91 -32.28 13.35
CA PRO A 130 -5.09 -31.19 13.84
C PRO A 130 -4.19 -31.67 14.99
N ARG A 131 -2.89 -31.39 14.88
CA ARG A 131 -1.91 -31.66 15.92
C ARG A 131 -1.72 -30.40 16.76
N TYR A 132 -2.17 -30.46 18.01
CA TYR A 132 -1.96 -29.36 18.96
C TYR A 132 -0.54 -29.46 19.55
N LEU A 133 0.39 -28.74 18.94
CA LEU A 133 1.77 -28.64 19.40
C LEU A 133 1.92 -27.45 20.36
N SER A 134 2.79 -27.59 21.36
CA SER A 134 3.19 -26.44 22.18
C SER A 134 4.01 -25.45 21.36
N PHE A 135 4.10 -24.19 21.82
CA PHE A 135 4.83 -23.12 21.14
C PHE A 135 6.29 -23.52 20.79
N GLU A 136 7.01 -24.11 21.75
CA GLU A 136 8.41 -24.54 21.56
C GLU A 136 8.54 -25.71 20.58
N GLN A 137 7.61 -26.66 20.63
CA GLN A 137 7.59 -27.79 19.71
C GLN A 137 7.33 -27.33 18.28
N LEU A 138 6.34 -26.44 18.10
CA LEU A 138 6.01 -25.89 16.79
C LEU A 138 7.15 -25.05 16.23
N LYS A 139 7.79 -24.23 17.06
CA LYS A 139 8.98 -23.46 16.66
C LYS A 139 10.09 -24.39 16.15
N ALA A 140 10.42 -25.44 16.90
CA ALA A 140 11.47 -26.39 16.52
C ALA A 140 11.14 -27.14 15.22
N GLU A 141 9.87 -27.55 15.05
CA GLU A 141 9.42 -28.25 13.85
C GLU A 141 9.45 -27.35 12.61
N VAL A 142 9.10 -26.07 12.77
CA VAL A 142 9.20 -25.07 11.71
C VAL A 142 10.67 -24.80 11.34
N GLU A 143 11.55 -24.63 12.32
CA GLU A 143 13.00 -24.45 12.08
C GLU A 143 13.59 -25.65 11.34
N GLN A 144 13.23 -26.87 11.75
CA GLN A 144 13.70 -28.09 11.11
C GLN A 144 13.17 -28.23 9.68
N ALA A 145 11.88 -27.96 9.46
CA ALA A 145 11.28 -28.00 8.13
C ALA A 145 11.95 -26.98 7.18
N MET A 146 12.18 -25.75 7.66
CA MET A 146 12.88 -24.70 6.90
C MET A 146 14.36 -25.03 6.65
N ALA A 147 15.04 -25.74 7.55
CA ALA A 147 16.40 -26.20 7.33
C ALA A 147 16.48 -27.33 6.28
N SER A 148 15.43 -28.16 6.20
CA SER A 148 15.38 -29.31 5.29
C SER A 148 14.89 -28.95 3.87
N SER A 149 14.13 -27.87 3.72
CA SER A 149 13.60 -27.41 2.43
C SER A 149 14.37 -26.20 1.91
N ALA A 150 14.75 -26.22 0.62
CA ALA A 150 15.32 -25.04 -0.02
C ALA A 150 14.30 -23.89 -0.19
N VAL A 151 12.99 -24.19 -0.13
CA VAL A 151 11.90 -23.22 -0.34
C VAL A 151 10.98 -23.23 0.89
N VAL A 152 10.80 -22.05 1.49
CA VAL A 152 10.00 -21.86 2.72
C VAL A 152 8.55 -22.31 2.53
N ASP A 153 7.95 -22.03 1.37
CA ASP A 153 6.57 -22.41 1.05
C ASP A 153 6.36 -23.94 1.09
N THR A 154 7.32 -24.72 0.58
CA THR A 154 7.27 -26.19 0.61
C THR A 154 7.32 -26.71 2.05
N ALA A 155 8.13 -26.10 2.91
CA ALA A 155 8.19 -26.47 4.33
C ALA A 155 6.85 -26.20 5.03
N LEU A 156 6.23 -25.04 4.80
CA LEU A 156 4.93 -24.71 5.40
C LEU A 156 3.81 -25.64 4.91
N LYS A 157 3.81 -26.01 3.63
CA LYS A 157 2.83 -26.96 3.07
C LYS A 157 2.97 -28.35 3.68
N GLN A 158 4.19 -28.86 3.84
CA GLN A 158 4.44 -30.14 4.51
C GLN A 158 3.96 -30.12 5.97
N LEU A 159 4.19 -29.01 6.69
CA LEU A 159 3.70 -28.87 8.07
C LEU A 159 2.18 -28.78 8.13
N LYS A 160 1.52 -28.14 7.16
CA LYS A 160 0.06 -28.13 7.04
C LYS A 160 -0.49 -29.54 6.78
N GLU A 161 0.13 -30.30 5.88
CA GLU A 161 -0.24 -31.69 5.59
C GLU A 161 -0.07 -32.60 6.82
N SER A 162 0.96 -32.36 7.64
CA SER A 162 1.17 -33.07 8.91
C SER A 162 0.14 -32.73 10.00
N GLY A 163 -0.68 -31.70 9.78
CA GLY A 163 -1.67 -31.19 10.74
C GLY A 163 -1.10 -30.22 11.79
N ALA A 164 0.18 -29.83 11.68
CA ALA A 164 0.84 -28.91 12.61
C ALA A 164 0.41 -27.44 12.40
N LEU A 165 0.07 -27.06 11.17
CA LEU A 165 -0.42 -25.71 10.85
C LEU A 165 -1.92 -25.75 10.58
N THR A 166 -2.69 -25.01 11.38
CA THR A 166 -4.16 -24.95 11.27
C THR A 166 -4.63 -23.67 10.61
N LYS A 167 -3.86 -22.59 10.73
CA LYS A 167 -4.24 -21.25 10.24
C LYS A 167 -3.58 -20.88 8.92
N PHE A 168 -2.47 -21.51 8.56
CA PHE A 168 -1.89 -21.35 7.22
C PHE A 168 -2.92 -21.71 6.14
N GLU A 169 -3.12 -20.82 5.16
CA GLU A 169 -4.15 -20.97 4.11
C GLU A 169 -5.60 -21.12 4.62
N SER A 170 -5.89 -20.69 5.86
CA SER A 170 -7.26 -20.72 6.41
C SER A 170 -8.12 -19.52 5.96
N GLY A 171 -7.48 -18.44 5.51
CA GLY A 171 -8.14 -17.27 4.97
C GLY A 171 -8.64 -17.49 3.56
N SER A 172 -9.84 -16.98 3.25
CA SER A 172 -10.38 -16.98 1.89
C SER A 172 -10.48 -15.55 1.37
N ALA A 173 -9.76 -15.26 0.30
CA ALA A 173 -9.97 -14.08 -0.55
C ALA A 173 -10.68 -14.45 -1.87
N LYS A 174 -11.39 -15.59 -1.91
CA LYS A 174 -12.02 -16.09 -3.14
C LYS A 174 -13.32 -15.35 -3.44
N GLY A 175 -13.53 -15.06 -4.72
CA GLY A 175 -14.76 -14.46 -5.23
C GLY A 175 -14.77 -12.94 -5.10
N PHE A 176 -14.06 -12.28 -6.02
CA PHE A 176 -14.10 -10.83 -6.20
C PHE A 176 -15.56 -10.33 -6.27
N ARG A 177 -15.87 -9.33 -5.44
CA ARG A 177 -17.16 -8.64 -5.46
C ARG A 177 -16.94 -7.15 -5.56
N ARG A 178 -17.82 -6.49 -6.31
CA ARG A 178 -17.87 -5.04 -6.38
C ARG A 178 -18.39 -4.47 -5.07
N TYR A 179 -17.71 -3.46 -4.55
CA TYR A 179 -18.11 -2.70 -3.37
C TYR A 179 -18.20 -1.22 -3.71
N SER A 180 -19.22 -0.53 -3.18
CA SER A 180 -19.25 0.93 -3.21
C SER A 180 -18.39 1.51 -2.09
N ALA A 181 -17.95 2.76 -2.25
CA ALA A 181 -17.25 3.49 -1.20
C ALA A 181 -18.08 3.58 0.10
N GLU A 182 -19.40 3.77 -0.02
CA GLU A 182 -20.32 3.81 1.13
C GLU A 182 -20.38 2.47 1.87
N GLN A 183 -20.42 1.35 1.16
CA GLN A 183 -20.41 0.02 1.78
C GLN A 183 -19.09 -0.25 2.50
N PHE A 184 -17.99 0.22 1.93
CA PHE A 184 -16.68 0.13 2.56
C PHE A 184 -16.65 0.94 3.85
N GLU A 185 -17.09 2.19 3.81
CA GLU A 185 -17.10 3.09 4.96
C GLU A 185 -18.04 2.60 6.06
N GLN A 186 -19.23 2.09 5.71
CA GLN A 186 -20.14 1.46 6.66
C GLN A 186 -19.54 0.24 7.36
N ALA A 187 -18.68 -0.53 6.67
CA ALA A 187 -18.09 -1.75 7.20
C ALA A 187 -16.78 -1.52 7.98
N THR A 188 -16.05 -0.45 7.67
CA THR A 188 -14.72 -0.17 8.24
C THR A 188 -14.69 1.03 9.18
N GLY A 189 -15.65 1.95 9.06
CA GLY A 189 -15.72 3.19 9.83
C GLY A 189 -14.77 4.29 9.35
N PHE A 190 -14.12 4.13 8.19
CA PHE A 190 -13.26 5.17 7.59
C PHE A 190 -13.39 5.21 6.06
N PRO A 191 -13.14 6.36 5.43
CA PRO A 191 -13.25 6.51 3.98
C PRO A 191 -12.15 5.73 3.24
N PRO A 192 -12.40 5.23 2.01
CA PRO A 192 -11.40 4.50 1.23
C PRO A 192 -10.08 5.25 1.00
N GLN A 193 -10.18 6.57 0.84
CA GLN A 193 -9.06 7.46 0.53
C GLN A 193 -7.95 7.41 1.59
N ASP A 194 -8.32 7.10 2.84
CA ASP A 194 -7.40 6.99 3.96
C ASP A 194 -6.46 5.78 3.85
N VAL A 195 -6.80 4.80 3.00
CA VAL A 195 -6.04 3.55 2.83
C VAL A 195 -5.20 3.56 1.55
N GLU A 196 -5.69 4.22 0.50
CA GLU A 196 -5.13 4.14 -0.86
C GLU A 196 -3.84 4.95 -1.04
N SER A 197 -3.61 5.97 -0.21
CA SER A 197 -2.35 6.72 -0.23
C SER A 197 -2.07 7.32 1.14
N GLY A 198 -0.97 6.92 1.78
CA GLY A 198 -0.50 7.48 3.05
C GLY A 198 0.02 8.92 2.98
N GLY A 199 -0.54 9.72 2.07
CA GLY A 199 -0.15 11.11 1.81
C GLY A 199 -1.19 11.71 0.88
N THR A 200 -2.38 11.96 1.42
CA THR A 200 -3.50 12.49 0.66
C THR A 200 -3.30 13.97 0.38
N GLN A 201 -4.14 14.50 -0.53
CA GLN A 201 -4.34 15.92 -0.75
C GLN A 201 -4.51 16.72 0.55
N ASP A 202 -4.99 16.09 1.62
CA ASP A 202 -5.16 16.73 2.93
C ASP A 202 -3.83 17.04 3.61
N ASP A 203 -2.81 16.21 3.45
CA ASP A 203 -1.47 16.51 3.95
C ASP A 203 -0.83 17.69 3.22
N LEU A 204 -1.12 17.81 1.92
CA LEU A 204 -0.72 18.98 1.14
C LEU A 204 -1.49 20.23 1.59
N LYS A 205 -2.79 20.12 1.91
CA LYS A 205 -3.60 21.23 2.46
C LYS A 205 -3.06 21.66 3.82
N TRP A 206 -2.75 20.72 4.72
CA TRP A 206 -2.18 21.01 6.03
C TRP A 206 -0.77 21.61 5.92
N ALA A 207 0.07 21.08 5.03
CA ALA A 207 1.39 21.64 4.75
C ALA A 207 1.29 23.08 4.22
N LEU A 208 0.37 23.34 3.28
CA LEU A 208 0.10 24.68 2.77
C LEU A 208 -0.38 25.60 3.90
N GLY A 209 -1.31 25.14 4.73
CA GLY A 209 -1.80 25.89 5.89
C GLY A 209 -0.69 26.24 6.89
N ALA A 210 0.19 25.28 7.20
CA ALA A 210 1.34 25.49 8.08
C ALA A 210 2.34 26.49 7.48
N VAL A 211 2.63 26.38 6.18
CA VAL A 211 3.48 27.34 5.46
C VAL A 211 2.87 28.75 5.50
N MET A 212 1.58 28.88 5.26
CA MET A 212 0.88 30.16 5.32
C MET A 212 0.87 30.76 6.73
N ALA A 213 0.63 29.94 7.76
CA ALA A 213 0.64 30.37 9.16
C ALA A 213 2.05 30.84 9.60
N ALA A 214 3.09 30.04 9.31
CA ALA A 214 4.47 30.39 9.63
C ALA A 214 4.92 31.67 8.92
N SER A 215 4.55 31.81 7.63
CA SER A 215 4.87 33.00 6.85
C SER A 215 4.16 34.23 7.40
N SER A 216 2.88 34.11 7.75
CA SER A 216 2.10 35.21 8.35
C SER A 216 2.69 35.67 9.68
N LEU A 217 3.11 34.73 10.53
CA LEU A 217 3.74 35.04 11.81
C LEU A 217 5.08 35.76 11.63
N ALA A 218 5.85 35.38 10.61
CA ALA A 218 7.08 36.06 10.27
C ALA A 218 6.86 37.46 9.68
N VAL A 219 5.77 37.69 8.93
CA VAL A 219 5.38 39.05 8.51
C VAL A 219 5.07 39.93 9.72
N VAL A 220 4.32 39.41 10.68
CA VAL A 220 4.03 40.11 11.94
C VAL A 220 5.32 40.36 12.73
N GLY A 221 6.20 39.36 12.86
CA GLY A 221 7.50 39.47 13.52
C GLY A 221 8.44 40.50 12.86
N GLY A 222 8.42 40.59 11.53
CA GLY A 222 9.16 41.61 10.78
C GLY A 222 8.71 43.04 11.11
N GLY A 223 7.42 43.22 11.43
CA GLY A 223 6.87 44.49 11.91
C GLY A 223 7.45 44.93 13.26
N PHE A 224 7.79 43.99 14.15
CA PHE A 224 8.41 44.29 15.45
C PHE A 224 9.92 44.57 15.34
N LEU A 225 10.62 43.91 14.42
CA LEU A 225 12.05 44.13 14.19
C LEU A 225 12.36 45.50 13.57
N GLY A 226 11.45 46.00 12.72
CA GLY A 226 11.59 47.30 12.07
C GLY A 226 12.80 47.45 11.16
N GLY A 227 12.89 48.60 10.47
CA GLY A 227 14.01 48.94 9.60
C GLY A 227 14.26 47.95 8.45
N PHE A 228 15.48 47.98 7.90
CA PHE A 228 15.88 47.12 6.78
C PHE A 228 15.83 45.62 7.13
N ALA A 229 16.17 45.26 8.37
CA ALA A 229 16.18 43.87 8.82
C ALA A 229 14.76 43.28 8.88
N GLY A 230 13.79 44.03 9.41
CA GLY A 230 12.38 43.64 9.40
C GLY A 230 11.86 43.44 7.98
N THR A 231 12.11 44.40 7.08
CA THR A 231 11.70 44.31 5.67
C THR A 231 12.32 43.11 4.95
N LEU A 232 13.61 42.83 5.14
CA LEU A 232 14.28 41.66 4.56
C LEU A 232 13.64 40.35 5.05
N LEU A 233 13.32 40.26 6.34
CA LEU A 233 12.68 39.10 6.93
C LEU A 233 11.29 38.88 6.33
N VAL A 234 10.46 39.92 6.20
CA VAL A 234 9.15 39.83 5.55
C VAL A 234 9.28 39.28 4.12
N TYR A 235 10.21 39.82 3.31
CA TYR A 235 10.40 39.34 1.93
C TYR A 235 10.86 37.88 1.85
N LEU A 236 11.78 37.45 2.72
CA LEU A 236 12.23 36.06 2.78
C LEU A 236 11.10 35.09 3.12
N PHE A 237 10.22 35.46 4.06
CA PHE A 237 9.10 34.60 4.44
C PHE A 237 7.94 34.65 3.45
N LEU A 238 7.75 35.77 2.72
CA LEU A 238 6.78 35.84 1.63
C LEU A 238 7.17 34.96 0.43
N LEU A 239 8.47 34.73 0.23
CA LEU A 239 8.99 33.82 -0.79
C LEU A 239 8.65 32.35 -0.51
N ILE A 240 8.47 31.95 0.75
CA ILE A 240 8.19 30.55 1.12
C ILE A 240 6.87 30.04 0.50
N PRO A 241 5.70 30.68 0.68
CA PRO A 241 4.45 30.21 0.10
C PRO A 241 4.45 30.32 -1.43
N ILE A 242 5.07 31.35 -2.00
CA ILE A 242 5.23 31.49 -3.46
C ILE A 242 6.06 30.32 -4.01
N THR A 243 7.18 30.00 -3.38
CA THR A 243 8.03 28.87 -3.77
C THR A 243 7.31 27.55 -3.58
N PHE A 244 6.57 27.38 -2.48
CA PHE A 244 5.78 26.18 -2.22
C PHE A 244 4.71 25.96 -3.31
N ILE A 245 3.96 26.99 -3.70
CA ILE A 245 2.99 26.91 -4.80
C ILE A 245 3.69 26.67 -6.14
N GLY A 246 4.83 27.34 -6.38
CA GLY A 246 5.62 27.20 -7.61
C GLY A 246 6.22 25.80 -7.81
N ILE A 247 6.76 25.18 -6.77
CA ILE A 247 7.23 23.79 -6.82
C ILE A 247 6.02 22.85 -6.97
N GLY A 248 4.92 23.13 -6.25
CA GLY A 248 3.72 22.30 -6.29
C GLY A 248 3.06 22.26 -7.66
N SER A 249 3.18 23.32 -8.45
CA SER A 249 2.62 23.37 -9.82
C SER A 249 3.47 22.65 -10.86
N VAL A 250 4.80 22.59 -10.67
CA VAL A 250 5.72 21.94 -11.62
C VAL A 250 5.97 20.47 -11.26
N ALA A 251 6.13 20.18 -9.97
CA ALA A 251 6.52 18.86 -9.48
C ALA A 251 5.87 18.59 -8.11
N PRO A 252 4.55 18.28 -8.06
CA PRO A 252 3.85 18.04 -6.80
C PRO A 252 4.48 16.93 -5.95
N GLY A 253 5.10 15.92 -6.59
CA GLY A 253 5.79 14.83 -5.90
C GLY A 253 6.97 15.26 -5.03
N VAL A 254 7.65 16.37 -5.34
CA VAL A 254 8.77 16.89 -4.53
C VAL A 254 8.26 17.36 -3.16
N ILE A 255 7.11 18.01 -3.13
CA ILE A 255 6.47 18.45 -1.88
C ILE A 255 6.01 17.24 -1.09
N SER A 256 5.44 16.22 -1.75
CA SER A 256 5.03 14.98 -1.09
C SER A 256 6.17 14.33 -0.33
N VAL A 257 7.35 14.21 -0.96
CA VAL A 257 8.56 13.65 -0.31
C VAL A 257 8.97 14.48 0.91
N PHE A 258 8.94 15.80 0.79
CA PHE A 258 9.30 16.68 1.91
C PHE A 258 8.29 16.60 3.06
N VAL A 259 6.99 16.58 2.77
CA VAL A 259 5.92 16.43 3.76
C VAL A 259 6.04 15.10 4.48
N VAL A 260 6.33 14.02 3.75
CA VAL A 260 6.61 12.70 4.32
C VAL A 260 7.84 12.73 5.23
N LEU A 261 8.93 13.37 4.81
CA LEU A 261 10.14 13.48 5.61
C LEU A 261 9.86 14.21 6.93
N VAL A 262 9.16 15.34 6.87
CA VAL A 262 8.79 16.12 8.06
C VAL A 262 7.81 15.33 8.92
N SER A 263 6.81 14.67 8.32
CA SER A 263 5.86 13.84 9.06
C SER A 263 6.56 12.70 9.79
N ASN A 264 7.51 12.01 9.14
CA ASN A 264 8.31 10.95 9.75
C ASN A 264 9.26 11.47 10.84
N LEU A 265 9.74 12.71 10.73
CA LEU A 265 10.57 13.35 11.77
C LEU A 265 9.76 13.78 12.99
N LEU A 266 8.52 14.25 12.78
CA LEU A 266 7.61 14.65 13.85
C LEU A 266 6.89 13.46 14.48
N ASP A 267 6.81 12.34 13.78
CA ASP A 267 6.15 11.15 14.26
C ASP A 267 7.06 10.32 15.18
N GLY A 268 6.85 10.50 16.49
CA GLY A 268 7.52 9.71 17.52
C GLY A 268 7.22 8.21 17.47
N LYS A 269 6.24 7.77 16.66
CA LYS A 269 5.82 6.36 16.52
C LYS A 269 6.16 5.76 15.15
N ALA A 270 7.04 6.38 14.38
CA ALA A 270 7.39 5.90 13.03
C ALA A 270 7.92 4.44 13.02
N ALA A 271 8.66 4.03 14.05
CA ALA A 271 9.14 2.66 14.19
C ALA A 271 7.99 1.67 14.49
N GLU A 272 7.13 1.99 15.46
CA GLU A 272 5.96 1.18 15.84
C GLU A 272 5.00 1.02 14.64
N ARG A 273 4.77 2.09 13.87
CA ARG A 273 3.98 2.03 12.64
C ARG A 273 4.55 1.06 11.63
N LYS A 274 5.87 1.09 11.40
CA LYS A 274 6.54 0.14 10.50
C LYS A 274 6.37 -1.30 10.98
N THR A 275 6.50 -1.56 12.29
CA THR A 275 6.30 -2.91 12.83
C THR A 275 4.86 -3.39 12.68
N THR A 276 3.86 -2.56 13.00
CA THR A 276 2.44 -2.88 12.81
C THR A 276 2.12 -3.15 11.34
N HIS A 277 2.67 -2.32 10.45
CA HIS A 277 2.50 -2.48 9.01
C HIS A 277 3.04 -3.83 8.52
N GLN A 278 4.26 -4.19 8.90
CA GLN A 278 4.86 -5.47 8.49
C GLN A 278 4.15 -6.67 9.12
N ALA A 279 3.71 -6.56 10.38
CA ALA A 279 2.92 -7.60 11.04
C ALA A 279 1.58 -7.85 10.34
N ALA A 280 0.91 -6.79 9.89
CA ALA A 280 -0.35 -6.90 9.15
C ALA A 280 -0.17 -7.57 7.77
N ARG A 281 0.91 -7.23 7.07
CA ARG A 281 1.28 -7.91 5.82
C ARG A 281 1.58 -9.38 6.07
N PHE A 282 2.34 -9.69 7.12
CA PHE A 282 2.65 -11.07 7.44
C PHE A 282 1.39 -11.89 7.76
N LEU A 283 0.54 -11.36 8.65
CA LEU A 283 -0.70 -12.01 9.07
C LEU A 283 -1.61 -12.29 7.87
N THR A 284 -1.84 -11.30 7.01
CA THR A 284 -2.72 -11.50 5.84
C THR A 284 -2.10 -12.43 4.81
N GLY A 285 -0.79 -12.29 4.51
CA GLY A 285 -0.08 -13.18 3.60
C GLY A 285 -0.07 -14.63 4.09
N TYR A 286 0.14 -14.87 5.39
CA TYR A 286 0.14 -16.19 5.99
C TYR A 286 -1.24 -16.86 5.95
N LEU A 287 -2.30 -16.12 6.32
CA LEU A 287 -3.67 -16.63 6.26
C LEU A 287 -4.10 -16.95 4.82
N LEU A 288 -3.63 -16.18 3.84
CA LEU A 288 -3.93 -16.39 2.43
C LEU A 288 -3.01 -17.41 1.74
N GLY A 289 -1.98 -17.90 2.41
CA GLY A 289 -1.03 -18.88 1.85
C GLY A 289 -0.13 -18.31 0.76
N LEU A 290 0.24 -17.03 0.85
CA LEU A 290 1.10 -16.44 -0.16
C LEU A 290 2.55 -16.93 0.01
N PRO A 291 3.23 -17.25 -1.09
CA PRO A 291 4.57 -17.82 -1.06
C PRO A 291 5.61 -16.79 -0.57
N ILE A 292 6.39 -17.16 0.44
CA ILE A 292 7.40 -16.29 1.06
C ILE A 292 8.73 -16.42 0.30
N GLU A 293 9.29 -15.29 -0.14
CA GLU A 293 10.57 -15.20 -0.86
C GLU A 293 11.75 -15.11 0.09
N SER A 294 11.73 -14.12 0.98
CA SER A 294 12.85 -13.89 1.90
C SER A 294 12.40 -13.15 3.14
N VAL A 295 13.09 -13.45 4.24
CA VAL A 295 12.98 -12.70 5.49
C VAL A 295 14.25 -11.89 5.66
N LYS A 296 14.10 -10.58 5.77
CA LYS A 296 15.18 -9.63 5.98
C LYS A 296 14.97 -8.92 7.30
N THR A 297 15.92 -9.03 8.20
CA THR A 297 15.95 -8.22 9.41
C THR A 297 16.71 -6.94 9.10
N ASP A 298 16.03 -5.79 9.19
CA ASP A 298 16.69 -4.52 8.95
C ASP A 298 17.62 -4.18 10.12
N ALA A 299 18.90 -3.95 9.80
CA ALA A 299 19.93 -3.60 10.76
C ALA A 299 19.73 -2.19 11.32
N GLU A 300 19.13 -1.27 10.55
CA GLU A 300 18.96 0.14 10.91
C GLU A 300 17.52 0.50 11.31
N GLY A 301 16.51 -0.16 10.73
CA GLY A 301 15.08 0.11 10.96
C GLY A 301 14.35 -0.77 11.98
N GLY A 302 15.07 -1.68 12.65
CA GLY A 302 14.57 -2.38 13.85
C GLY A 302 13.42 -3.37 13.64
N THR A 303 13.06 -3.74 12.41
CA THR A 303 11.88 -4.57 12.10
C THR A 303 12.25 -5.76 11.20
N THR A 304 11.56 -6.89 11.39
CA THR A 304 11.59 -8.02 10.45
C THR A 304 10.73 -7.72 9.22
N PHE A 305 11.32 -7.77 8.02
CA PHE A 305 10.63 -7.59 6.75
C PHE A 305 10.46 -8.93 6.05
N ILE A 306 9.25 -9.21 5.58
CA ILE A 306 8.92 -10.46 4.90
C ILE A 306 8.49 -10.11 3.48
N LYS A 307 9.27 -10.58 2.51
CA LYS A 307 8.98 -10.40 1.09
C LYS A 307 8.28 -11.64 0.56
N TYR A 308 7.26 -11.43 -0.27
CA TYR A 308 6.47 -12.47 -0.91
C TYR A 308 6.80 -12.52 -2.41
N TYR A 309 6.70 -13.70 -3.02
CA TYR A 309 6.76 -13.82 -4.48
C TYR A 309 5.48 -13.25 -5.11
N ASP A 310 5.57 -12.79 -6.35
CA ASP A 310 4.43 -12.23 -7.08
C ASP A 310 3.50 -13.30 -7.68
N THR A 311 4.03 -14.51 -7.86
CA THR A 311 3.29 -15.69 -8.27
C THR A 311 3.83 -16.93 -7.55
N MET A 312 3.07 -18.04 -7.58
CA MET A 312 3.52 -19.33 -7.05
C MET A 312 4.79 -19.87 -7.72
N ASP A 313 5.12 -19.40 -8.93
CA ASP A 313 6.29 -19.87 -9.69
C ASP A 313 7.49 -18.91 -9.55
N GLY A 314 7.36 -17.82 -8.78
CA GLY A 314 8.42 -16.84 -8.57
C GLY A 314 8.00 -15.40 -8.87
N ASN A 315 8.98 -14.49 -8.87
CA ASN A 315 8.76 -13.07 -9.16
C ASN A 315 8.63 -12.85 -10.68
N PHE A 316 7.80 -11.90 -11.12
CA PHE A 316 7.61 -11.62 -12.55
C PHE A 316 8.91 -11.22 -13.26
N LYS A 317 9.84 -10.58 -12.54
CA LYS A 317 11.14 -10.20 -13.08
C LYS A 317 12.00 -11.41 -13.45
N ASP A 318 11.92 -12.48 -12.67
CA ASP A 318 12.73 -13.68 -12.83
C ASP A 318 12.13 -14.60 -13.91
N LEU A 319 10.80 -14.67 -13.98
CA LEU A 319 10.06 -15.37 -15.05
C LEU A 319 10.30 -14.74 -16.42
N GLY A 320 10.42 -13.40 -16.49
CA GLY A 320 10.75 -12.68 -17.72
C GLY A 320 12.18 -12.92 -18.21
N ALA A 321 13.13 -13.09 -17.29
CA ALA A 321 14.52 -13.42 -17.63
C ALA A 321 14.68 -14.87 -18.15
N GLN A 322 13.90 -15.82 -17.61
CA GLN A 322 13.88 -17.21 -18.07
C GLN A 322 13.20 -17.36 -19.44
N ALA A 323 12.13 -16.61 -19.70
CA ALA A 323 11.47 -16.59 -21.01
C ALA A 323 12.34 -15.98 -22.13
N ALA A 324 13.33 -15.15 -21.81
CA ALA A 324 14.26 -14.58 -22.77
C ALA A 324 15.40 -15.53 -23.21
N ALA A 325 15.55 -16.69 -22.55
CA ALA A 325 16.64 -17.64 -22.79
C ALA A 325 16.27 -18.79 -23.76
N GLY A 326 15.05 -18.81 -24.33
CA GLY A 326 14.58 -19.83 -25.27
C GLY A 326 13.88 -19.25 -26.50
N PRO A 327 13.84 -19.97 -27.64
CA PRO A 327 13.23 -19.46 -28.86
C PRO A 327 11.71 -19.63 -28.80
N GLY A 328 11.00 -18.61 -28.33
CA GLY A 328 9.56 -18.49 -28.47
C GLY A 328 8.91 -17.61 -27.41
N PRO A 329 7.83 -16.87 -27.72
CA PRO A 329 7.01 -16.21 -26.71
C PRO A 329 6.19 -17.30 -26.01
N GLU A 330 6.77 -18.00 -25.04
CA GLU A 330 5.96 -18.80 -24.14
C GLU A 330 4.89 -17.89 -23.52
N PRO A 331 3.61 -18.27 -23.55
CA PRO A 331 2.55 -17.44 -23.02
C PRO A 331 2.82 -17.25 -21.54
N ARG A 332 3.13 -16.02 -21.12
CA ARG A 332 3.23 -15.63 -19.70
C ARG A 332 2.10 -16.35 -18.95
N LYS A 333 2.44 -17.16 -17.94
CA LYS A 333 1.42 -17.85 -17.11
C LYS A 333 0.33 -16.84 -16.81
N LYS A 334 -0.92 -17.17 -17.19
CA LYS A 334 -2.03 -16.22 -17.15
C LYS A 334 -2.25 -15.82 -15.70
N PHE A 335 -1.73 -14.67 -15.30
CA PHE A 335 -2.01 -14.08 -14.00
C PHE A 335 -3.46 -13.60 -14.02
N GLY A 336 -4.33 -14.43 -13.46
CA GLY A 336 -5.76 -14.25 -13.47
C GLY A 336 -6.21 -13.23 -12.44
N GLN A 337 -7.49 -12.86 -12.52
CA GLN A 337 -8.10 -11.96 -11.54
C GLN A 337 -8.20 -12.62 -10.14
N GLU A 338 -8.19 -13.94 -10.05
CA GLU A 338 -8.17 -14.65 -8.76
C GLU A 338 -6.78 -14.64 -8.11
N ASP A 339 -5.73 -14.73 -8.92
CA ASP A 339 -4.33 -14.74 -8.45
C ASP A 339 -3.96 -13.39 -7.83
N ILE A 340 -4.42 -12.27 -8.41
CA ILE A 340 -4.12 -10.93 -7.88
C ILE A 340 -4.81 -10.64 -6.55
N LEU A 341 -5.94 -11.27 -6.22
CA LEU A 341 -6.72 -10.91 -5.02
C LEU A 341 -5.89 -11.07 -3.75
N GLY A 342 -5.15 -12.17 -3.63
CA GLY A 342 -4.30 -12.40 -2.47
C GLY A 342 -3.20 -11.33 -2.34
N HIS A 343 -2.51 -11.02 -3.44
CA HIS A 343 -1.47 -10.00 -3.48
C HIS A 343 -2.01 -8.58 -3.28
N ALA A 344 -3.23 -8.29 -3.75
CA ALA A 344 -3.88 -7.01 -3.54
C ALA A 344 -4.27 -6.79 -2.06
N VAL A 345 -4.79 -7.84 -1.41
CA VAL A 345 -5.04 -7.83 0.04
C VAL A 345 -3.73 -7.62 0.80
N LEU A 346 -2.67 -8.35 0.43
CA LEU A 346 -1.35 -8.21 1.05
C LEU A 346 -0.78 -6.78 0.92
N ALA A 347 -0.84 -6.20 -0.28
CA ALA A 347 -0.30 -4.86 -0.54
C ALA A 347 -1.00 -3.77 0.28
N ILE A 348 -2.29 -3.92 0.53
CA ILE A 348 -3.11 -2.93 1.25
C ILE A 348 -3.16 -3.20 2.77
N ALA A 349 -2.92 -4.43 3.22
CA ALA A 349 -3.08 -4.83 4.62
C ALA A 349 -2.30 -3.96 5.61
N GLY A 350 -1.07 -3.56 5.26
CA GLY A 350 -0.26 -2.68 6.09
C GLY A 350 -0.89 -1.30 6.28
N SER A 351 -1.41 -0.69 5.20
CA SER A 351 -2.13 0.58 5.27
C SER A 351 -3.41 0.48 6.11
N VAL A 352 -4.17 -0.60 5.96
CA VAL A 352 -5.39 -0.83 6.76
C VAL A 352 -5.06 -0.92 8.25
N ALA A 353 -4.03 -1.68 8.62
CA ALA A 353 -3.62 -1.79 10.03
C ALA A 353 -3.15 -0.47 10.61
N GLU A 354 -2.39 0.32 9.85
CA GLU A 354 -2.00 1.67 10.28
C GLU A 354 -3.20 2.58 10.50
N ARG A 355 -4.19 2.51 9.60
CA ARG A 355 -5.41 3.30 9.73
C ARG A 355 -6.23 2.91 10.96
N MET A 356 -6.30 1.61 11.26
CA MET A 356 -7.00 1.06 12.42
C MET A 356 -6.35 1.48 13.74
N GLU A 357 -5.01 1.45 13.81
CA GLU A 357 -4.28 1.68 15.07
C GLU A 357 -3.96 3.16 15.32
N TYR A 358 -3.53 3.87 14.29
CA TYR A 358 -2.99 5.23 14.43
C TYR A 358 -3.88 6.32 13.80
N GLY A 359 -5.03 5.93 13.24
CA GLY A 359 -6.00 6.86 12.65
C GLY A 359 -5.57 7.49 11.32
N LYS A 360 -4.34 7.23 10.85
CA LYS A 360 -3.78 7.79 9.62
C LYS A 360 -2.72 6.87 9.05
N VAL A 361 -2.66 6.74 7.73
CA VAL A 361 -1.59 6.04 7.01
C VAL A 361 -0.51 7.06 6.62
N ILE A 362 0.76 6.70 6.80
CA ILE A 362 1.89 7.57 6.46
C ILE A 362 2.80 6.85 5.46
N ASP A 363 2.97 7.45 4.30
CA ASP A 363 3.96 7.11 3.25
C ASP A 363 4.06 5.62 2.89
N ARG A 364 3.03 5.11 2.21
CA ARG A 364 2.98 3.72 1.68
C ARG A 364 2.87 3.65 0.16
N GLN A 365 3.48 4.63 -0.52
CA GLN A 365 3.46 4.69 -1.99
C GLN A 365 4.11 3.47 -2.64
N ALA A 366 5.15 2.90 -2.03
CA ALA A 366 5.81 1.71 -2.58
C ALA A 366 4.86 0.52 -2.74
N ASP A 367 3.99 0.28 -1.75
CA ASP A 367 3.03 -0.82 -1.77
C ASP A 367 1.91 -0.57 -2.78
N PHE A 368 1.46 0.68 -2.87
CA PHE A 368 0.46 1.07 -3.86
C PHE A 368 1.01 0.98 -5.29
N LEU A 369 2.24 1.44 -5.54
CA LEU A 369 2.91 1.30 -6.83
C LEU A 369 3.13 -0.17 -7.21
N TYR A 370 3.49 -1.00 -6.23
CA TYR A 370 3.57 -2.44 -6.42
C TYR A 370 2.21 -3.03 -6.83
N LEU A 371 1.13 -2.65 -6.14
CA LEU A 371 -0.21 -3.10 -6.48
C LEU A 371 -0.65 -2.66 -7.88
N VAL A 372 -0.40 -1.40 -8.24
CA VAL A 372 -0.71 -0.88 -9.59
C VAL A 372 0.05 -1.68 -10.66
N ALA A 373 1.34 -1.95 -10.43
CA ALA A 373 2.14 -2.76 -11.33
C ALA A 373 1.57 -4.19 -11.48
N LEU A 374 1.12 -4.82 -10.38
CA LEU A 374 0.45 -6.12 -10.44
C LEU A 374 -0.86 -6.06 -11.24
N MET A 375 -1.67 -5.03 -11.05
CA MET A 375 -2.94 -4.86 -11.79
C MET A 375 -2.73 -4.75 -13.30
N ASP A 376 -1.62 -4.15 -13.74
CA ASP A 376 -1.30 -4.03 -15.17
C ASP A 376 -0.86 -5.35 -15.82
N LEU A 377 -0.42 -6.31 -15.00
CA LEU A 377 -0.02 -7.65 -15.43
C LEU A 377 -1.20 -8.63 -15.57
N VAL A 378 -2.36 -8.34 -14.95
CA VAL A 378 -3.54 -9.21 -14.98
C VAL A 378 -4.04 -9.42 -16.42
N ARG A 379 -4.44 -10.65 -16.74
CA ARG A 379 -5.02 -11.04 -18.03
C ARG A 379 -6.34 -11.81 -17.84
N PRO A 380 -7.46 -11.36 -18.45
CA PRO A 380 -7.62 -10.14 -19.28
C PRO A 380 -7.39 -8.85 -18.48
N SER A 381 -7.05 -7.76 -19.17
CA SER A 381 -6.74 -6.47 -18.52
C SER A 381 -7.96 -5.93 -17.75
N LEU A 382 -7.71 -5.41 -16.55
CA LEU A 382 -8.73 -4.81 -15.70
C LEU A 382 -9.16 -3.45 -16.27
N ARG A 383 -10.48 -3.24 -16.38
CA ARG A 383 -11.06 -1.92 -16.67
C ARG A 383 -10.79 -0.97 -15.52
N ALA A 384 -10.79 0.35 -15.77
CA ALA A 384 -10.55 1.36 -14.75
C ALA A 384 -11.44 1.20 -13.50
N GLY A 385 -12.75 0.96 -13.68
CA GLY A 385 -13.66 0.69 -12.56
C GLY A 385 -13.32 -0.59 -11.78
N GLN A 386 -12.85 -1.64 -12.47
CA GLN A 386 -12.48 -2.90 -11.81
C GLN A 386 -11.22 -2.77 -10.95
N LYS A 387 -10.29 -1.89 -11.32
CA LYS A 387 -9.10 -1.60 -10.51
C LYS A 387 -9.49 -0.98 -9.16
N ASN A 388 -10.39 0.01 -9.18
CA ASN A 388 -10.88 0.64 -7.94
C ASN A 388 -11.69 -0.35 -7.09
N ASP A 389 -12.58 -1.11 -7.73
CA ASP A 389 -13.36 -2.15 -7.04
C ASP A 389 -12.44 -3.20 -6.38
N LEU A 390 -11.32 -3.56 -7.02
CA LEU A 390 -10.32 -4.49 -6.49
C LEU A 390 -9.61 -3.93 -5.26
N VAL A 391 -9.21 -2.66 -5.29
CA VAL A 391 -8.61 -1.96 -4.14
C VAL A 391 -9.57 -1.96 -2.95
N LEU A 392 -10.83 -1.56 -3.17
CA LEU A 392 -11.86 -1.54 -2.12
C LEU A 392 -12.13 -2.93 -1.54
N TYR A 393 -12.31 -3.93 -2.40
CA TYR A 393 -12.53 -5.31 -1.96
C TYR A 393 -11.34 -5.83 -1.13
N SER A 394 -10.12 -5.51 -1.58
CA SER A 394 -8.90 -5.95 -0.92
C SER A 394 -8.71 -5.28 0.44
N ALA A 395 -8.97 -3.97 0.52
CA ALA A 395 -8.96 -3.22 1.78
C ALA A 395 -9.99 -3.76 2.78
N LEU A 396 -11.21 -4.05 2.32
CA LEU A 396 -12.26 -4.60 3.17
C LEU A 396 -11.91 -6.01 3.68
N THR A 397 -11.33 -6.84 2.80
CA THR A 397 -10.90 -8.20 3.14
C THR A 397 -9.77 -8.15 4.16
N ALA A 398 -8.77 -7.29 3.95
CA ALA A 398 -7.71 -7.05 4.92
C ALA A 398 -8.28 -6.60 6.27
N HIS A 399 -9.19 -5.63 6.28
CA HIS A 399 -9.84 -5.14 7.51
C HIS A 399 -10.53 -6.26 8.29
N LYS A 400 -11.27 -7.13 7.60
CA LYS A 400 -11.94 -8.30 8.22
C LYS A 400 -10.94 -9.28 8.82
N LEU A 401 -9.89 -9.62 8.08
CA LEU A 401 -8.84 -10.55 8.55
C LEU A 401 -8.10 -10.00 9.76
N LEU A 402 -7.74 -8.72 9.74
CA LEU A 402 -7.03 -8.04 10.81
C LEU A 402 -7.91 -7.90 12.06
N THR A 403 -9.17 -7.49 11.88
CA THR A 403 -10.13 -7.35 13.00
C THR A 403 -10.41 -8.69 13.67
N ALA A 404 -10.60 -9.75 12.88
CA ALA A 404 -10.81 -11.11 13.41
C ALA A 404 -9.59 -11.67 14.17
N ASN A 405 -8.39 -11.12 13.94
CA ASN A 405 -7.13 -11.60 14.51
C ASN A 405 -6.38 -10.49 15.27
N LYS A 406 -7.07 -9.48 15.83
CA LYS A 406 -6.45 -8.30 16.44
C LYS A 406 -5.41 -8.64 17.51
N GLY A 407 -5.74 -9.55 18.43
CA GLY A 407 -4.80 -9.98 19.47
C GLY A 407 -3.55 -10.68 18.94
N LYS A 408 -3.61 -11.34 17.78
CA LYS A 408 -2.42 -11.91 17.12
C LYS A 408 -1.61 -10.84 16.42
N LEU A 409 -2.27 -9.88 15.78
CA LEU A 409 -1.61 -8.76 15.13
C LEU A 409 -0.71 -7.99 16.12
N GLU A 410 -1.21 -7.73 17.33
CA GLU A 410 -0.47 -7.07 18.42
C GLU A 410 0.76 -7.90 18.82
N ARG A 411 0.58 -9.19 19.10
CA ARG A 411 1.68 -10.12 19.46
C ARG A 411 2.72 -10.26 18.35
N LEU A 412 2.29 -10.25 17.09
CA LEU A 412 3.21 -10.27 15.94
C LEU A 412 4.00 -8.98 15.84
N ALA A 413 3.35 -7.83 16.02
CA ALA A 413 4.04 -6.54 16.01
C ALA A 413 5.12 -6.49 17.09
N GLU A 414 4.83 -6.96 18.31
CA GLU A 414 5.81 -7.09 19.40
C GLU A 414 7.00 -7.99 19.01
N LYS A 415 6.73 -9.17 18.45
CA LYS A 415 7.77 -10.13 18.06
C LYS A 415 8.61 -9.64 16.89
N MET A 416 8.00 -8.97 15.91
CA MET A 416 8.70 -8.39 14.77
C MET A 416 9.52 -7.16 15.16
N ALA A 417 9.08 -6.37 16.15
CA ALA A 417 9.87 -5.32 16.79
C ALA A 417 11.08 -5.91 17.56
N ALA A 418 10.89 -7.07 18.20
CA ALA A 418 11.95 -7.82 18.86
C ALA A 418 12.89 -8.59 17.90
N LYS A 419 12.71 -8.43 16.57
CA LYS A 419 13.51 -9.11 15.54
C LYS A 419 13.45 -10.64 15.63
N ALA A 420 12.30 -11.17 16.02
CA ALA A 420 12.06 -12.60 16.09
C ALA A 420 12.29 -13.30 14.73
N SER A 421 12.71 -14.55 14.81
CA SER A 421 12.90 -15.43 13.65
C SER A 421 11.56 -15.77 12.97
N LEU A 422 11.61 -16.21 11.71
CA LEU A 422 10.40 -16.61 10.99
C LEU A 422 9.64 -17.73 11.73
N ALA A 423 10.34 -18.69 12.31
CA ALA A 423 9.73 -19.79 13.07
C ALA A 423 8.97 -19.29 14.30
N GLU A 424 9.52 -18.31 15.03
CA GLU A 424 8.82 -17.69 16.16
C GLU A 424 7.58 -16.92 15.73
N ILE A 425 7.66 -16.20 14.60
CA ILE A 425 6.53 -15.47 14.05
C ILE A 425 5.41 -16.44 13.61
N VAL A 426 5.76 -17.56 12.97
CA VAL A 426 4.81 -18.64 12.62
C VAL A 426 4.20 -19.27 13.87
N ALA A 427 4.99 -19.53 14.90
CA ALA A 427 4.49 -20.10 16.15
C ALA A 427 3.48 -19.18 16.86
N VAL A 428 3.70 -17.86 16.81
CA VAL A 428 2.73 -16.87 17.32
C VAL A 428 1.43 -16.90 16.52
N MET A 429 1.50 -17.06 15.19
CA MET A 429 0.30 -17.17 14.36
C MET A 429 -0.56 -18.38 14.72
N GLU A 430 0.08 -19.53 14.96
CA GLU A 430 -0.59 -20.79 15.24
C GLU A 430 -1.04 -20.95 16.69
N SER A 431 -0.42 -20.23 17.65
CA SER A 431 -0.98 -20.05 19.01
C SER A 431 -2.32 -19.33 19.00
#